data_AF-A0A212DHS9-F1
#
_entry.id   AF-A0A212DHS9-F1
#
_cell.length_a   1.000
_cell.length_b   1.000
_cell.length_c   1.000
_cell.angle_alpha   90.00
_cell.angle_beta   90.00
_cell.angle_gamma   90.00
#
_symmetry.space_group_name_H-M   'P 1'
#
loop_
_entity.id
_entity.type
_entity.pdbx_description
1 polymer ?
#
loop_
_entity_poly.entity_id
_entity_poly.type
_entity_poly.pdbx_seq_one_letter_code
_entity_poly.pdbx_strand_id
1 'polypeptide(L)'
;MEACGNLACALQIWCPLDLSQEWVDGVWELEFTETEPLDASIEAEIVQTGLSAFTELYSAMLPFATEKREAAESIWTFFMENRISHNALMALFHHFVYKVLKKNVSAQQQEFGLHAAGLYFLLLEVPGSVVNQVFHPVIFDKCIQILKKCWPQESSLNQKRKKEQPKNPQGNSQESSKRARPHRREEVEMDEITPEEEDEENVFFSSEDRRQIRNVIFHVLKNFIRLLSKFSLKEKPECIQNCVEVFVALTSFEPVHYEFQVTQARILREMKYIPELAYHGLYLLCSPLHREGDKVLRYVLHQMLYIILMVEVGKGSHHAPLAITPPVVSSRKLAIQFVSLLVDELRESMYPVLRTLLQHICVKVVDKSEYRTYAAQSLVQLLNKLPCAEYASFMAWLYGLTRNAKVSYRVFTLDVALALLELPEREVDGPLTLEHKKFLKHKFLVQEILVARCKDKAPTVRSKALSSFAHCLESSATAPSDSIQELLQNTPAAPGVQSHQQSPSTNSSAFSYQRQIHNPSAGSEVIHTDSSGEAAGSMAEMGFLVSLRNRVGDEKTSVRKSAVQVLVNLLKHCSVAGLQAELSILQDRCRDVAVSVRKQALQSLTELLLIFFSLNLELFQKSAALLQS
;
A
#
# COMPACT_ATOMS: atom_id res chain seq x y z
N MET A 1 -28.20 -41.48 -16.68
CA MET A 1 -27.77 -42.27 -17.86
C MET A 1 -26.64 -41.62 -18.66
N GLU A 2 -26.84 -40.59 -19.49
CA GLU A 2 -25.73 -40.04 -20.34
C GLU A 2 -24.54 -39.50 -19.52
N ALA A 3 -24.78 -38.75 -18.44
CA ALA A 3 -23.72 -38.24 -17.57
C ALA A 3 -22.93 -39.36 -16.85
N CYS A 4 -23.61 -40.41 -16.41
CA CYS A 4 -22.98 -41.57 -15.76
C CYS A 4 -22.16 -42.39 -16.75
N GLY A 5 -22.62 -42.53 -18.01
CA GLY A 5 -21.87 -43.18 -19.09
C GLY A 5 -20.59 -42.41 -19.43
N ASN A 6 -20.67 -41.08 -19.57
CA ASN A 6 -19.49 -40.24 -19.81
C ASN A 6 -18.49 -40.32 -18.64
N LEU A 7 -18.99 -40.39 -17.40
CA LEU A 7 -18.15 -40.54 -16.21
C LEU A 7 -17.46 -41.91 -16.16
N ALA A 8 -18.16 -43.00 -16.50
CA ALA A 8 -17.58 -44.33 -16.57
C ALA A 8 -16.43 -44.40 -17.60
N CYS A 9 -16.64 -43.85 -18.80
CA CYS A 9 -15.61 -43.79 -19.85
C CYS A 9 -14.39 -42.98 -19.39
N ALA A 10 -14.60 -41.82 -18.78
CA ALA A 10 -13.51 -40.97 -18.31
C ALA A 10 -12.71 -41.60 -17.15
N LEU A 11 -13.38 -42.33 -16.24
CA LEU A 11 -12.73 -43.01 -15.12
C LEU A 11 -11.94 -44.26 -15.54
N GLN A 12 -12.24 -44.83 -16.70
CA GLN A 12 -11.50 -46.00 -17.20
C GLN A 12 -10.01 -45.70 -17.38
N ILE A 13 -9.65 -44.49 -17.82
CA ILE A 13 -8.25 -44.03 -17.99
C ILE A 13 -7.53 -43.87 -16.64
N TRP A 14 -8.29 -43.61 -15.57
CA TRP A 14 -7.73 -43.39 -14.23
C TRP A 14 -7.57 -44.68 -13.43
N CYS A 15 -7.98 -45.82 -14.00
CA CYS A 15 -7.88 -47.16 -13.43
C CYS A 15 -8.12 -47.23 -11.91
N PRO A 16 -9.19 -46.62 -11.35
CA PRO A 16 -9.35 -46.52 -9.91
C PRO A 16 -9.55 -47.89 -9.23
N LEU A 17 -9.89 -48.93 -10.01
CA LEU A 17 -10.07 -50.31 -9.57
C LEU A 17 -8.78 -51.13 -9.60
N ASP A 18 -7.78 -50.70 -10.37
CA ASP A 18 -6.50 -51.41 -10.53
C ASP A 18 -5.41 -50.88 -9.56
N LEU A 19 -5.74 -49.84 -8.77
CA LEU A 19 -4.86 -49.29 -7.75
C LEU A 19 -4.72 -50.27 -6.58
N SER A 20 -3.47 -50.48 -6.15
CA SER A 20 -3.20 -51.20 -4.91
C SER A 20 -3.84 -50.48 -3.73
N GLN A 21 -4.67 -51.20 -2.98
CA GLN A 21 -5.26 -50.68 -1.75
C GLN A 21 -4.18 -50.30 -0.73
N GLU A 22 -3.06 -51.05 -0.69
CA GLU A 22 -1.92 -50.75 0.19
C GLU A 22 -1.30 -49.39 -0.12
N TRP A 23 -1.20 -49.02 -1.40
CA TRP A 23 -0.66 -47.71 -1.79
C TRP A 23 -1.62 -46.59 -1.41
N VAL A 24 -2.93 -46.79 -1.64
CA VAL A 24 -3.95 -45.81 -1.23
C VAL A 24 -3.89 -45.62 0.28
N ASP A 25 -3.93 -46.71 1.05
CA ASP A 25 -3.88 -46.67 2.51
C ASP A 25 -2.59 -45.99 3.00
N GLY A 26 -1.43 -46.29 2.41
CA GLY A 26 -0.15 -45.65 2.73
C GLY A 26 -0.17 -44.13 2.51
N VAL A 27 -0.78 -43.63 1.42
CA VAL A 27 -0.91 -42.18 1.19
C VAL A 27 -1.80 -41.51 2.25
N TRP A 28 -2.86 -42.19 2.68
CA TRP A 28 -3.76 -41.73 3.74
C TRP A 28 -3.12 -41.79 5.13
N GLU A 29 -2.35 -42.84 5.44
CA GLU A 29 -1.59 -42.98 6.68
C GLU A 29 -0.52 -41.89 6.83
N LEU A 30 0.09 -41.46 5.72
CA LEU A 30 1.04 -40.34 5.68
C LEU A 30 0.36 -38.96 5.66
N GLU A 31 -0.97 -38.90 5.81
CA GLU A 31 -1.80 -37.69 5.79
C GLU A 31 -1.53 -36.78 4.58
N PHE A 32 -1.17 -37.40 3.44
CA PHE A 32 -0.80 -36.68 2.22
C PHE A 32 0.36 -35.69 2.42
N THR A 33 1.21 -35.88 3.42
CA THR A 33 2.43 -35.06 3.57
C THR A 33 3.50 -35.53 2.58
N GLU A 34 3.62 -36.84 2.43
CA GLU A 34 4.49 -37.55 1.50
C GLU A 34 3.68 -38.46 0.56
N THR A 35 4.35 -39.03 -0.45
CA THR A 35 3.75 -40.05 -1.32
C THR A 35 4.79 -41.11 -1.65
N GLU A 36 4.44 -42.38 -1.46
CA GLU A 36 5.13 -43.47 -2.13
C GLU A 36 4.99 -43.33 -3.66
N PRO A 37 5.98 -43.78 -4.45
CA PRO A 37 5.88 -43.74 -5.90
C PRO A 37 4.65 -44.54 -6.36
N LEU A 38 3.84 -43.92 -7.24
CA LEU A 38 2.75 -44.61 -7.91
C LEU A 38 3.33 -45.66 -8.86
N ASP A 39 2.57 -46.72 -9.14
CA ASP A 39 2.93 -47.68 -10.18
C ASP A 39 3.17 -46.94 -11.51
N ALA A 40 4.37 -47.10 -12.06
CA ALA A 40 4.80 -46.42 -13.28
C ALA A 40 3.92 -46.77 -14.49
N SER A 41 3.27 -47.94 -14.50
CA SER A 41 2.34 -48.33 -15.56
C SER A 41 1.05 -47.50 -15.54
N ILE A 42 0.45 -47.34 -14.36
CA ILE A 42 -0.75 -46.52 -14.15
C ILE A 42 -0.45 -45.05 -14.44
N GLU A 43 0.68 -44.54 -13.93
CA GLU A 43 1.10 -43.16 -14.21
C GLU A 43 1.32 -42.94 -15.72
N ALA A 44 2.00 -43.89 -16.40
CA ALA A 44 2.26 -43.81 -17.83
C ALA A 44 0.97 -43.82 -18.66
N GLU A 45 -0.05 -44.59 -18.30
CA GLU A 45 -1.33 -44.64 -19.01
C GLU A 45 -2.07 -43.28 -18.97
N ILE A 46 -2.13 -42.67 -17.78
CA ILE A 46 -2.73 -41.34 -17.60
C ILE A 46 -1.92 -40.28 -18.38
N VAL A 47 -0.59 -40.31 -18.26
CA VAL A 47 0.30 -39.33 -18.91
C VAL A 47 0.32 -39.51 -20.45
N GLN A 48 0.22 -40.74 -20.95
CA GLN A 48 0.19 -41.06 -22.39
C GLN A 48 -1.07 -40.51 -23.06
N THR A 49 -2.21 -40.59 -22.35
CA THR A 49 -3.46 -39.96 -22.79
C THR A 49 -3.34 -38.43 -22.79
N GLY A 50 -2.53 -37.88 -21.89
CA GLY A 50 -2.19 -36.47 -21.83
C GLY A 50 -3.28 -35.65 -21.13
N LEU A 51 -3.43 -34.38 -21.53
CA LEU A 51 -4.38 -33.46 -20.88
C LEU A 51 -5.85 -33.83 -21.07
N SER A 52 -6.18 -34.63 -22.09
CA SER A 52 -7.54 -35.14 -22.29
C SER A 52 -8.02 -35.97 -21.11
N ALA A 53 -7.17 -36.81 -20.50
CA ALA A 53 -7.54 -37.62 -19.33
C ALA A 53 -8.11 -36.78 -18.18
N PHE A 54 -7.52 -35.60 -17.94
CA PHE A 54 -7.96 -34.70 -16.88
C PHE A 54 -9.18 -33.86 -17.30
N THR A 55 -9.18 -33.33 -18.53
CA THR A 55 -10.24 -32.45 -19.01
C THR A 55 -11.54 -33.19 -19.31
N GLU A 56 -11.46 -34.44 -19.78
CA GLU A 56 -12.62 -35.32 -19.98
C GLU A 56 -13.23 -35.72 -18.64
N LEU A 57 -12.41 -36.13 -17.66
CA LEU A 57 -12.91 -36.43 -16.31
C LEU A 57 -13.56 -35.20 -15.67
N TYR A 58 -12.94 -34.03 -15.80
CA TYR A 58 -13.53 -32.78 -15.31
C TYR A 58 -14.88 -32.51 -15.98
N SER A 59 -14.97 -32.64 -17.30
CA SER A 59 -16.19 -32.40 -18.07
C SER A 59 -17.30 -33.40 -17.73
N ALA A 60 -16.94 -34.65 -17.43
CA ALA A 60 -17.87 -35.69 -17.01
C ALA A 60 -18.37 -35.50 -15.57
N MET A 61 -17.53 -34.99 -14.67
CA MET A 61 -17.89 -34.70 -13.28
C MET A 61 -18.68 -33.40 -13.11
N LEU A 62 -18.44 -32.38 -13.96
CA LEU A 62 -19.00 -31.04 -13.83
C LEU A 62 -20.54 -31.01 -13.72
N PRO A 63 -21.33 -31.79 -14.49
CA PRO A 63 -22.78 -31.82 -14.38
C PRO A 63 -23.28 -32.18 -12.97
N PHE A 64 -22.54 -33.00 -12.21
CA PHE A 64 -22.91 -33.42 -10.86
C PHE A 64 -22.69 -32.33 -9.80
N ALA A 65 -21.90 -31.30 -10.10
CA ALA A 65 -21.70 -30.14 -9.23
C ALA A 65 -22.73 -29.00 -9.47
N THR A 66 -23.58 -29.13 -10.50
CA THR A 66 -24.61 -28.13 -10.82
C THR A 66 -25.96 -28.48 -10.20
N GLU A 67 -26.51 -27.57 -9.40
CA GLU A 67 -27.78 -27.73 -8.65
C GLU A 67 -29.05 -27.88 -9.51
N LYS A 68 -28.92 -27.91 -10.85
CA LYS A 68 -30.06 -27.81 -11.79
C LYS A 68 -30.74 -29.15 -12.14
N ARG A 69 -30.56 -30.22 -11.38
CA ARG A 69 -31.29 -31.48 -11.65
C ARG A 69 -31.88 -32.08 -10.39
N GLU A 70 -33.20 -31.95 -10.27
CA GLU A 70 -34.04 -32.67 -9.30
C GLU A 70 -34.10 -34.20 -9.58
N ALA A 71 -33.47 -34.68 -10.67
CA ALA A 71 -33.53 -36.07 -11.12
C ALA A 71 -32.18 -36.65 -11.60
N ALA A 72 -31.03 -36.09 -11.22
CA ALA A 72 -29.73 -36.71 -11.50
C ALA A 72 -29.36 -37.71 -10.39
N GLU A 73 -29.01 -38.94 -10.75
CA GLU A 73 -28.30 -39.87 -9.86
C GLU A 73 -27.11 -39.16 -9.23
N SER A 74 -26.91 -39.33 -7.93
CA SER A 74 -25.76 -38.77 -7.24
C SER A 74 -24.49 -39.44 -7.76
N ILE A 75 -23.41 -38.68 -7.92
CA ILE A 75 -22.09 -39.26 -8.24
C ILE A 75 -21.65 -40.25 -7.15
N TRP A 76 -22.09 -40.06 -5.90
CA TRP A 76 -21.77 -40.96 -4.78
C TRP A 76 -22.46 -42.31 -4.94
N THR A 77 -23.73 -42.34 -5.37
CA THR A 77 -24.42 -43.59 -5.72
C THR A 77 -23.71 -44.30 -6.87
N PHE A 78 -23.30 -43.56 -7.90
CA PHE A 78 -22.53 -44.13 -9.01
C PHE A 78 -21.20 -44.74 -8.55
N PHE A 79 -20.45 -44.06 -7.68
CA PHE A 79 -19.20 -44.60 -7.11
C PHE A 79 -19.45 -45.87 -6.30
N MET A 80 -20.47 -45.89 -5.46
CA MET A 80 -20.83 -47.07 -4.67
C MET A 80 -21.22 -48.26 -5.56
N GLU A 81 -22.07 -48.05 -6.57
CA GLU A 81 -22.56 -49.09 -7.47
C GLU A 81 -21.44 -49.69 -8.34
N ASN A 82 -20.47 -48.85 -8.75
CA ASN A 82 -19.35 -49.27 -9.60
C ASN A 82 -18.08 -49.62 -8.80
N ARG A 83 -18.16 -49.66 -7.46
CA ARG A 83 -17.04 -49.95 -6.54
C ARG A 83 -15.83 -49.00 -6.72
N ILE A 84 -16.08 -47.76 -7.11
CA ILE A 84 -15.04 -46.76 -7.32
C ILE A 84 -14.76 -46.06 -5.99
N SER A 85 -13.52 -46.14 -5.51
CA SER A 85 -13.09 -45.48 -4.29
C SER A 85 -12.76 -44.01 -4.55
N HIS A 86 -13.52 -43.08 -3.95
CA HIS A 86 -13.18 -41.66 -3.99
C HIS A 86 -11.86 -41.36 -3.27
N ASN A 87 -11.50 -42.17 -2.27
CA ASN A 87 -10.20 -42.09 -1.58
C ASN A 87 -9.03 -42.39 -2.51
N ALA A 88 -9.20 -43.34 -3.43
CA ALA A 88 -8.20 -43.66 -4.44
C ALA A 88 -8.03 -42.51 -5.46
N LEU A 89 -9.14 -41.88 -5.88
CA LEU A 89 -9.10 -40.69 -6.74
C LEU A 89 -8.41 -39.51 -6.05
N MET A 90 -8.68 -39.28 -4.76
CA MET A 90 -8.00 -38.25 -3.97
C MET A 90 -6.48 -38.49 -3.87
N ALA A 91 -6.06 -39.74 -3.65
CA ALA A 91 -4.65 -40.11 -3.62
C ALA A 91 -3.97 -39.88 -4.99
N LEU A 92 -4.63 -40.25 -6.09
CA LEU A 92 -4.14 -39.95 -7.45
C LEU A 92 -4.03 -38.45 -7.72
N PHE A 93 -5.05 -37.66 -7.39
CA PHE A 93 -5.00 -36.20 -7.57
C PHE A 93 -3.87 -35.59 -6.76
N HIS A 94 -3.69 -36.04 -5.50
CA HIS A 94 -2.59 -35.62 -4.66
C HIS A 94 -1.23 -35.97 -5.27
N HIS A 95 -1.05 -37.16 -5.83
CA HIS A 95 0.21 -37.57 -6.45
C HIS A 95 0.68 -36.57 -7.54
N PHE A 96 -0.20 -36.22 -8.49
CA PHE A 96 0.13 -35.24 -9.53
C PHE A 96 0.39 -33.84 -8.98
N VAL A 97 -0.37 -33.39 -7.97
CA VAL A 97 -0.14 -32.09 -7.32
C VAL A 97 1.20 -32.08 -6.58
N TYR A 98 1.48 -33.12 -5.81
CA TYR A 98 2.67 -33.22 -4.97
C TYR A 98 3.95 -33.29 -5.81
N LYS A 99 3.93 -33.99 -6.95
CA LYS A 99 5.05 -34.06 -7.89
C LYS A 99 5.51 -32.66 -8.34
N VAL A 100 4.57 -31.78 -8.66
CA VAL A 100 4.85 -30.37 -9.03
C VAL A 100 5.33 -29.55 -7.84
N LEU A 101 4.82 -29.82 -6.63
CA LEU A 101 5.23 -29.12 -5.43
C LEU A 101 6.59 -29.58 -4.88
N LYS A 102 7.10 -30.75 -5.22
CA LYS A 102 8.37 -31.28 -4.70
C LYS A 102 9.58 -30.89 -5.54
N LYS A 103 9.46 -30.88 -6.87
CA LYS A 103 10.60 -30.66 -7.79
C LYS A 103 10.26 -29.63 -8.88
N ASN A 104 11.28 -29.06 -9.52
CA ASN A 104 11.09 -28.33 -10.77
C ASN A 104 10.76 -29.34 -11.88
N VAL A 105 9.56 -29.23 -12.44
CA VAL A 105 9.05 -30.16 -13.45
C VAL A 105 8.75 -29.45 -14.77
N SER A 106 8.64 -30.21 -15.85
CA SER A 106 8.29 -29.69 -17.18
C SER A 106 6.92 -29.00 -17.19
N ALA A 107 6.69 -28.14 -18.19
CA ALA A 107 5.41 -27.44 -18.39
C ALA A 107 4.22 -28.40 -18.39
N GLN A 108 4.32 -29.52 -19.11
CA GLN A 108 3.28 -30.53 -19.19
C GLN A 108 2.95 -31.14 -17.81
N GLN A 109 3.97 -31.41 -16.98
CA GLN A 109 3.75 -31.93 -15.62
C GLN A 109 3.12 -30.87 -14.70
N GLN A 110 3.47 -29.59 -14.87
CA GLN A 110 2.79 -28.49 -14.16
C GLN A 110 1.31 -28.41 -14.54
N GLU A 111 0.96 -28.61 -15.81
CA GLU A 111 -0.42 -28.64 -16.26
C GLU A 111 -1.18 -29.82 -15.64
N PHE A 112 -0.61 -31.02 -15.60
CA PHE A 112 -1.22 -32.18 -14.94
C PHE A 112 -1.52 -31.91 -13.46
N GLY A 113 -0.55 -31.37 -12.71
CA GLY A 113 -0.78 -31.03 -11.30
C GLY A 113 -1.85 -29.94 -11.11
N LEU A 114 -1.88 -28.92 -11.96
CA LEU A 114 -2.92 -27.88 -11.92
C LEU A 114 -4.30 -28.46 -12.23
N HIS A 115 -4.41 -29.32 -13.24
CA HIS A 115 -5.66 -29.97 -13.58
C HIS A 115 -6.13 -30.96 -12.50
N ALA A 116 -5.21 -31.69 -11.86
CA ALA A 116 -5.50 -32.53 -10.71
C ALA A 116 -6.05 -31.72 -9.52
N ALA A 117 -5.47 -30.55 -9.24
CA ALA A 117 -6.03 -29.62 -8.24
C ALA A 117 -7.44 -29.16 -8.63
N GLY A 118 -7.67 -28.87 -9.91
CA GLY A 118 -8.99 -28.55 -10.45
C GLY A 118 -10.03 -29.66 -10.27
N LEU A 119 -9.63 -30.92 -10.45
CA LEU A 119 -10.48 -32.10 -10.20
C LEU A 119 -10.81 -32.27 -8.72
N TYR A 120 -9.85 -32.09 -7.83
CA TYR A 120 -10.08 -32.10 -6.39
C TYR A 120 -11.07 -31.00 -5.96
N PHE A 121 -10.90 -29.77 -6.45
CA PHE A 121 -11.86 -28.69 -6.17
C PHE A 121 -13.26 -29.00 -6.70
N LEU A 122 -13.37 -29.62 -7.87
CA LEU A 122 -14.66 -30.04 -8.42
C LEU A 122 -15.31 -31.13 -7.56
N LEU A 123 -14.54 -32.11 -7.09
CA LEU A 123 -15.04 -33.17 -6.21
C LEU A 123 -15.56 -32.60 -4.87
N LEU A 124 -14.90 -31.58 -4.32
CA LEU A 124 -15.39 -30.85 -3.15
C LEU A 124 -16.69 -30.08 -3.43
N GLU A 125 -16.88 -29.60 -4.65
CA GLU A 125 -18.07 -28.85 -5.06
C GLU A 125 -19.32 -29.74 -5.19
N VAL A 126 -19.14 -31.05 -5.41
CA VAL A 126 -20.26 -32.00 -5.55
C VAL A 126 -21.09 -32.04 -4.26
N PRO A 127 -22.43 -31.89 -4.33
CA PRO A 127 -23.31 -32.06 -3.18
C PRO A 127 -23.12 -33.42 -2.49
N GLY A 128 -22.89 -33.43 -1.19
CA GLY A 128 -22.59 -34.63 -0.40
C GLY A 128 -21.10 -34.88 -0.14
N SER A 129 -20.20 -34.04 -0.66
CA SER A 129 -18.75 -34.12 -0.41
C SER A 129 -18.38 -34.07 1.09
N VAL A 130 -19.11 -33.29 1.89
CA VAL A 130 -18.92 -33.19 3.35
C VAL A 130 -19.26 -34.51 4.05
N VAL A 131 -20.36 -35.15 3.65
CA VAL A 131 -20.80 -36.44 4.23
C VAL A 131 -19.81 -37.56 3.89
N ASN A 132 -19.27 -37.52 2.66
CA ASN A 132 -18.24 -38.45 2.20
C ASN A 132 -16.81 -38.06 2.64
N GLN A 133 -16.65 -37.08 3.53
CA GLN A 133 -15.34 -36.69 4.11
C GLN A 133 -14.24 -36.39 3.07
N VAL A 134 -14.63 -35.87 1.90
CA VAL A 134 -13.69 -35.58 0.79
C VAL A 134 -12.70 -34.47 1.17
N PHE A 135 -13.10 -33.56 2.07
CA PHE A 135 -12.25 -32.47 2.49
C PHE A 135 -11.09 -32.96 3.37
N HIS A 136 -9.88 -32.85 2.84
CA HIS A 136 -8.65 -33.01 3.61
C HIS A 136 -7.84 -31.69 3.60
N PRO A 137 -7.47 -31.12 4.77
CA PRO A 137 -6.83 -29.81 4.86
C PRO A 137 -5.47 -29.77 4.14
N VAL A 138 -4.65 -30.82 4.26
CA VAL A 138 -3.33 -30.89 3.62
C VAL A 138 -3.44 -30.93 2.09
N ILE A 139 -4.37 -31.72 1.54
CA ILE A 139 -4.59 -31.78 0.08
C ILE A 139 -5.09 -30.43 -0.41
N PHE A 140 -6.06 -29.85 0.30
CA PHE A 140 -6.60 -28.54 -0.02
C PHE A 140 -5.51 -27.47 -0.09
N ASP A 141 -4.65 -27.41 0.93
CA ASP A 141 -3.55 -26.46 0.97
C ASP A 141 -2.56 -26.70 -0.17
N LYS A 142 -2.17 -27.95 -0.44
CA LYS A 142 -1.30 -28.28 -1.59
C LYS A 142 -1.93 -27.87 -2.93
N CYS A 143 -3.21 -28.16 -3.15
CA CYS A 143 -3.96 -27.77 -4.34
C CYS A 143 -4.10 -26.25 -4.50
N ILE A 144 -4.01 -25.47 -3.43
CA ILE A 144 -4.03 -24.00 -3.49
C ILE A 144 -2.62 -23.45 -3.74
N GLN A 145 -1.60 -24.00 -3.08
CA GLN A 145 -0.21 -23.57 -3.24
C GLN A 145 0.31 -23.76 -4.67
N ILE A 146 -0.16 -24.78 -5.39
CA ILE A 146 0.24 -25.03 -6.78
C ILE A 146 -0.10 -23.85 -7.71
N LEU A 147 -1.19 -23.10 -7.44
CA LEU A 147 -1.58 -21.90 -8.21
C LEU A 147 -0.51 -20.79 -8.15
N LYS A 148 0.23 -20.72 -7.04
CA LYS A 148 1.33 -19.78 -6.85
C LYS A 148 2.66 -20.36 -7.34
N LYS A 149 2.93 -21.65 -7.07
CA LYS A 149 4.23 -22.30 -7.34
C LYS A 149 4.46 -22.63 -8.82
N CYS A 150 3.42 -22.94 -9.60
CA CYS A 150 3.58 -23.24 -11.02
C CYS A 150 4.04 -22.06 -11.87
N TRP A 151 3.90 -20.83 -11.38
CA TRP A 151 4.43 -19.69 -12.11
C TRP A 151 5.94 -19.61 -11.92
N PRO A 152 6.75 -19.67 -12.98
CA PRO A 152 8.18 -19.50 -12.87
C PRO A 152 8.43 -18.06 -12.40
N GLN A 153 8.72 -17.90 -11.10
CA GLN A 153 9.26 -16.64 -10.62
C GLN A 153 10.59 -16.46 -11.36
N GLU A 154 10.78 -15.33 -12.01
CA GLU A 154 12.08 -14.94 -12.52
C GLU A 154 13.00 -14.85 -11.30
N SER A 155 13.65 -15.96 -10.99
CA SER A 155 14.79 -15.98 -10.10
C SER A 155 15.73 -14.92 -10.66
N SER A 156 16.24 -14.11 -9.74
CA SER A 156 17.04 -12.91 -9.95
C SER A 156 18.42 -13.25 -10.54
N LEU A 157 18.44 -13.91 -11.70
CA LEU A 157 19.59 -14.25 -12.52
C LEU A 157 19.85 -13.18 -13.59
N ASN A 158 19.53 -11.93 -13.28
CA ASN A 158 20.33 -10.80 -13.78
C ASN A 158 21.67 -10.71 -13.03
N GLN A 159 22.24 -11.84 -12.60
CA GLN A 159 23.66 -11.92 -12.32
C GLN A 159 24.39 -11.75 -13.64
N LYS A 160 24.94 -10.54 -13.79
CA LYS A 160 26.14 -10.27 -14.60
C LYS A 160 26.10 -11.00 -15.93
N ARG A 161 25.51 -10.37 -16.96
CA ARG A 161 26.13 -10.44 -18.29
C ARG A 161 27.60 -10.09 -18.06
N LYS A 162 28.42 -11.14 -18.00
CA LYS A 162 29.86 -11.09 -18.00
C LYS A 162 30.16 -10.22 -19.21
N LYS A 163 30.55 -8.98 -18.94
CA LYS A 163 31.00 -8.05 -19.95
C LYS A 163 32.17 -8.78 -20.60
N GLU A 164 31.94 -9.40 -21.74
CA GLU A 164 33.00 -9.90 -22.60
C GLU A 164 33.86 -8.67 -22.89
N GLN A 165 34.97 -8.56 -22.16
CA GLN A 165 36.00 -7.61 -22.49
C GLN A 165 36.55 -8.03 -23.85
N PRO A 166 36.55 -7.14 -24.85
CA PRO A 166 37.23 -7.43 -26.10
C PRO A 166 38.73 -7.53 -25.81
N LYS A 167 39.30 -8.71 -26.13
CA LYS A 167 40.75 -8.92 -26.14
C LYS A 167 41.33 -8.08 -27.28
N ASN A 168 42.03 -7.00 -26.96
CA ASN A 168 43.02 -6.42 -27.86
C ASN A 168 44.39 -7.06 -27.55
N PRO A 169 45.14 -7.51 -28.57
CA PRO A 169 46.51 -7.95 -28.41
C PRO A 169 47.49 -6.76 -28.51
N GLN A 170 48.67 -6.94 -27.93
CA GLN A 170 49.91 -6.13 -28.02
C GLN A 170 50.17 -5.10 -26.91
N GLY A 171 51.35 -5.23 -26.30
CA GLY A 171 52.03 -4.15 -25.58
C GLY A 171 52.87 -4.62 -24.39
N ASN A 172 54.13 -4.98 -24.63
CA ASN A 172 55.19 -5.20 -23.62
C ASN A 172 55.32 -4.03 -22.63
N SER A 173 55.63 -4.30 -21.35
CA SER A 173 56.93 -3.95 -20.71
C SER A 173 56.90 -3.96 -19.15
N GLN A 174 57.89 -4.70 -18.61
CA GLN A 174 58.76 -4.41 -17.45
C GLN A 174 58.26 -4.22 -16.00
N GLU A 175 58.65 -5.21 -15.18
CA GLU A 175 59.53 -5.14 -13.99
C GLU A 175 59.16 -4.44 -12.66
N SER A 176 59.32 -5.26 -11.60
CA SER A 176 59.73 -4.96 -10.22
C SER A 176 58.67 -4.34 -9.28
N SER A 177 58.54 -4.69 -7.99
CA SER A 177 59.48 -5.25 -7.03
C SER A 177 58.76 -5.95 -5.86
N LYS A 178 59.55 -6.75 -5.13
CA LYS A 178 59.26 -7.72 -4.06
C LYS A 178 58.88 -7.08 -2.72
N ARG A 179 58.03 -7.74 -1.92
CA ARG A 179 58.31 -7.99 -0.49
C ARG A 179 57.51 -9.19 0.07
N ALA A 180 58.20 -10.03 0.84
CA ALA A 180 57.78 -11.34 1.31
C ALA A 180 57.27 -11.35 2.78
N ARG A 181 56.20 -12.14 3.01
CA ARG A 181 55.85 -13.13 4.09
C ARG A 181 56.48 -13.01 5.51
N PRO A 182 55.78 -13.46 6.60
CA PRO A 182 55.67 -14.89 6.92
C PRO A 182 54.36 -15.45 7.54
N HIS A 183 54.29 -16.79 7.50
CA HIS A 183 53.30 -17.79 7.97
C HIS A 183 53.01 -17.84 9.49
N ARG A 184 51.79 -18.32 9.85
CA ARG A 184 51.41 -19.45 10.77
C ARG A 184 49.93 -19.27 11.21
N ARG A 185 49.03 -20.24 11.38
CA ARG A 185 49.04 -21.70 11.64
C ARG A 185 47.81 -22.35 10.98
N GLU A 186 47.95 -23.61 10.60
CA GLU A 186 46.88 -24.54 10.26
C GLU A 186 46.17 -24.99 11.55
N GLU A 187 44.85 -24.94 11.56
CA GLU A 187 43.99 -25.79 12.38
C GLU A 187 43.17 -26.64 11.42
N VAL A 188 43.23 -27.95 11.65
CA VAL A 188 42.52 -29.00 10.94
C VAL A 188 41.12 -29.07 11.56
N GLU A 189 40.08 -28.75 10.79
CA GLU A 189 38.70 -29.12 11.13
C GLU A 189 38.11 -29.99 10.01
N MET A 190 37.89 -31.24 10.42
CA MET A 190 37.01 -32.30 9.94
C MET A 190 36.14 -32.00 8.71
N ASP A 191 36.29 -32.83 7.68
CA ASP A 191 35.36 -32.98 6.55
C ASP A 191 33.94 -33.24 7.08
N GLU A 192 33.09 -32.22 7.09
CA GLU A 192 31.64 -32.41 6.99
C GLU A 192 31.33 -32.71 5.53
N ILE A 193 30.85 -33.93 5.29
CA ILE A 193 30.23 -34.36 4.05
C ILE A 193 29.08 -33.40 3.78
N THR A 194 29.31 -32.39 2.93
CA THR A 194 28.24 -31.66 2.28
C THR A 194 27.38 -32.68 1.55
N PRO A 195 26.07 -32.80 1.82
CA PRO A 195 25.21 -33.52 0.92
C PRO A 195 25.36 -32.86 -0.44
N GLU A 196 25.72 -33.66 -1.44
CA GLU A 196 25.70 -33.26 -2.83
C GLU A 196 24.34 -32.60 -3.09
N GLU A 197 24.34 -31.28 -3.28
CA GLU A 197 23.19 -30.57 -3.83
C GLU A 197 22.96 -31.23 -5.19
N GLU A 198 21.96 -32.12 -5.28
CA GLU A 198 21.47 -32.66 -6.54
C GLU A 198 21.29 -31.46 -7.46
N ASP A 199 22.08 -31.41 -8.54
CA ASP A 199 22.00 -30.39 -9.59
C ASP A 199 20.53 -30.26 -10.00
N GLU A 200 19.82 -29.26 -9.47
CA GLU A 200 18.47 -28.94 -9.92
C GLU A 200 18.60 -28.51 -11.39
N GLU A 201 18.28 -29.43 -12.30
CA GLU A 201 18.14 -29.12 -13.72
C GLU A 201 17.22 -27.90 -13.85
N ASN A 202 17.80 -26.77 -14.23
CA ASN A 202 17.05 -25.54 -14.43
C ASN A 202 16.11 -25.73 -15.63
N VAL A 203 14.85 -26.05 -15.37
CA VAL A 203 13.81 -26.18 -16.40
C VAL A 203 13.54 -24.80 -17.01
N PHE A 204 13.90 -24.63 -18.28
CA PHE A 204 13.61 -23.41 -19.03
C PHE A 204 12.22 -23.46 -19.67
N PHE A 205 11.34 -22.53 -19.29
CA PHE A 205 10.00 -22.39 -19.89
C PHE A 205 10.04 -21.49 -21.13
N SER A 206 9.52 -21.99 -22.26
CA SER A 206 9.28 -21.19 -23.45
C SER A 206 8.14 -20.18 -23.22
N SER A 207 7.99 -19.21 -24.14
CA SER A 207 6.87 -18.27 -24.10
C SER A 207 5.51 -18.95 -24.28
N GLU A 208 5.47 -20.06 -25.02
CA GLU A 208 4.30 -20.89 -25.21
C GLU A 208 3.93 -21.61 -23.91
N ASP A 209 4.91 -22.24 -23.25
CA ASP A 209 4.72 -22.93 -21.97
C ASP A 209 4.15 -21.99 -20.91
N ARG A 210 4.74 -20.79 -20.78
CA ARG A 210 4.26 -19.76 -19.85
C ARG A 210 2.81 -19.37 -20.15
N ARG A 211 2.42 -19.26 -21.43
CA ARG A 211 1.05 -18.94 -21.81
C ARG A 211 0.09 -20.07 -21.44
N GLN A 212 0.47 -21.32 -21.67
CA GLN A 212 -0.32 -22.50 -21.35
C GLN A 212 -0.54 -22.60 -19.83
N ILE A 213 0.54 -22.57 -19.05
CA ILE A 213 0.48 -22.58 -17.58
C ILE A 213 -0.40 -21.44 -17.05
N ARG A 214 -0.24 -20.22 -17.57
CA ARG A 214 -1.09 -19.07 -17.22
C ARG A 214 -2.57 -19.35 -17.47
N ASN A 215 -2.91 -19.95 -18.60
CA ASN A 215 -4.30 -20.27 -18.96
C ASN A 215 -4.89 -21.35 -18.06
N VAL A 216 -4.10 -22.37 -17.69
CA VAL A 216 -4.53 -23.41 -16.76
C VAL A 216 -4.73 -22.84 -15.35
N ILE A 217 -3.77 -22.05 -14.82
CA ILE A 217 -3.93 -21.33 -13.54
C ILE A 217 -5.22 -20.52 -13.53
N PHE A 218 -5.47 -19.75 -14.60
CA PHE A 218 -6.67 -18.95 -14.73
C PHE A 218 -7.95 -19.81 -14.67
N HIS A 219 -7.97 -20.97 -15.32
CA HIS A 219 -9.12 -21.88 -15.33
C HIS A 219 -9.35 -22.54 -13.95
N VAL A 220 -8.29 -23.03 -13.33
CA VAL A 220 -8.35 -23.65 -12.00
C VAL A 220 -8.75 -22.61 -10.94
N LEU A 221 -8.27 -21.37 -11.05
CA LEU A 221 -8.67 -20.27 -10.17
C LEU A 221 -10.17 -19.94 -10.30
N LYS A 222 -10.73 -19.97 -11.52
CA LYS A 222 -12.19 -19.85 -11.71
C LYS A 222 -12.96 -20.99 -11.04
N ASN A 223 -12.48 -22.21 -11.16
CA ASN A 223 -13.09 -23.37 -10.51
C ASN A 223 -13.04 -23.22 -8.98
N PHE A 224 -11.90 -22.79 -8.45
CA PHE A 224 -11.73 -22.58 -7.03
C PHE A 224 -12.63 -21.46 -6.48
N ILE A 225 -12.77 -20.35 -7.20
CA ILE A 225 -13.70 -19.28 -6.84
C ILE A 225 -15.16 -19.77 -6.83
N ARG A 226 -15.55 -20.59 -7.82
CA ARG A 226 -16.87 -21.23 -7.85
C ARG A 226 -17.08 -22.14 -6.65
N LEU A 227 -16.06 -22.90 -6.25
CA LEU A 227 -16.09 -23.70 -5.01
C LEU A 227 -16.28 -22.79 -3.79
N LEU A 228 -15.48 -21.73 -3.64
CA LEU A 228 -15.58 -20.81 -2.50
C LEU A 228 -16.97 -20.18 -2.36
N SER A 229 -17.68 -19.91 -3.47
CA SER A 229 -19.04 -19.37 -3.38
C SER A 229 -20.08 -20.33 -2.74
N LYS A 230 -19.76 -21.62 -2.59
CA LYS A 230 -20.66 -22.67 -2.08
C LYS A 230 -20.12 -23.38 -0.85
N PHE A 231 -18.80 -23.58 -0.76
CA PHE A 231 -18.15 -24.37 0.27
C PHE A 231 -17.57 -23.48 1.37
N SER A 232 -18.14 -23.58 2.57
CA SER A 232 -17.68 -22.78 3.72
C SER A 232 -16.33 -23.25 4.25
N LEU A 233 -15.45 -22.27 4.48
CA LEU A 233 -14.17 -22.45 5.17
C LEU A 233 -14.21 -21.88 6.60
N LYS A 234 -15.39 -21.52 7.13
CA LYS A 234 -15.53 -20.76 8.38
C LYS A 234 -14.83 -21.40 9.58
N GLU A 235 -14.87 -22.73 9.66
CA GLU A 235 -14.27 -23.51 10.75
C GLU A 235 -12.81 -23.93 10.45
N LYS A 236 -12.21 -23.40 9.38
CA LYS A 236 -10.91 -23.83 8.84
C LYS A 236 -9.94 -22.65 8.70
N PRO A 237 -9.46 -22.07 9.82
CA PRO A 237 -8.71 -20.82 9.81
C PRO A 237 -7.37 -20.91 9.06
N GLU A 238 -6.68 -22.05 9.14
CA GLU A 238 -5.39 -22.27 8.44
C GLU A 238 -5.58 -22.28 6.92
N CYS A 239 -6.61 -22.96 6.43
CA CYS A 239 -6.96 -22.93 5.01
C CYS A 239 -7.31 -21.52 4.54
N ILE A 240 -8.06 -20.73 5.34
CA ILE A 240 -8.35 -19.33 5.02
C ILE A 240 -7.04 -18.53 4.91
N GLN A 241 -6.12 -18.71 5.84
CA GLN A 241 -4.83 -18.03 5.83
C GLN A 241 -4.06 -18.35 4.54
N ASN A 242 -3.96 -19.63 4.17
CA ASN A 242 -3.30 -20.07 2.95
C ASN A 242 -3.97 -19.53 1.68
N CYS A 243 -5.30 -19.51 1.62
CA CYS A 243 -6.04 -18.90 0.52
C CYS A 243 -5.70 -17.42 0.37
N VAL A 244 -5.70 -16.66 1.48
CA VAL A 244 -5.35 -15.23 1.45
C VAL A 244 -3.90 -15.04 1.00
N GLU A 245 -2.95 -15.83 1.50
CA GLU A 245 -1.53 -15.74 1.08
C GLU A 245 -1.37 -15.98 -0.44
N VAL A 246 -2.06 -16.99 -0.99
CA VAL A 246 -2.02 -17.29 -2.42
C VAL A 246 -2.72 -16.21 -3.25
N PHE A 247 -3.94 -15.80 -2.89
CA PHE A 247 -4.64 -14.76 -3.64
C PHE A 247 -3.86 -13.44 -3.64
N VAL A 248 -3.29 -13.03 -2.49
CA VAL A 248 -2.46 -11.82 -2.41
C VAL A 248 -1.27 -11.91 -3.37
N ALA A 249 -0.58 -13.05 -3.43
CA ALA A 249 0.52 -13.25 -4.38
C ALA A 249 0.05 -13.15 -5.85
N LEU A 250 -1.16 -13.63 -6.14
CA LEU A 250 -1.76 -13.58 -7.48
C LEU A 250 -2.28 -12.18 -7.87
N THR A 251 -2.44 -11.24 -6.93
CA THR A 251 -2.85 -9.85 -7.26
C THR A 251 -1.79 -9.08 -8.06
N SER A 252 -0.53 -9.50 -8.00
CA SER A 252 0.59 -8.93 -8.76
C SER A 252 1.11 -9.84 -9.87
N PHE A 253 0.32 -10.86 -10.27
CA PHE A 253 0.75 -11.88 -11.22
C PHE A 253 1.10 -11.32 -12.60
N GLU A 254 0.28 -10.39 -13.12
CA GLU A 254 0.46 -9.75 -14.42
C GLU A 254 0.01 -8.29 -14.35
N PRO A 255 0.59 -7.39 -15.17
CA PRO A 255 0.15 -5.99 -15.21
C PRO A 255 -1.28 -5.91 -15.75
N VAL A 256 -2.16 -5.23 -15.02
CA VAL A 256 -3.53 -4.99 -15.46
C VAL A 256 -3.63 -3.60 -16.06
N HIS A 257 -3.90 -3.54 -17.37
CA HIS A 257 -3.87 -2.31 -18.17
C HIS A 257 -5.17 -1.49 -18.12
N TYR A 258 -6.24 -2.01 -17.51
CA TYR A 258 -7.53 -1.35 -17.39
C TYR A 258 -7.99 -1.34 -15.93
N GLU A 259 -8.61 -0.26 -15.47
CA GLU A 259 -9.21 -0.20 -14.14
C GLU A 259 -10.44 -1.11 -14.09
N PHE A 260 -10.28 -2.34 -13.61
CA PHE A 260 -11.44 -3.20 -13.35
C PHE A 260 -12.04 -2.82 -12.00
N GLN A 261 -13.36 -2.63 -11.99
CA GLN A 261 -14.10 -2.47 -10.75
C GLN A 261 -14.27 -3.86 -10.14
N VAL A 262 -13.57 -4.14 -9.05
CA VAL A 262 -13.91 -5.27 -8.18
C VAL A 262 -15.35 -5.02 -7.72
N THR A 263 -16.31 -5.75 -8.26
CA THR A 263 -17.73 -5.56 -8.01
C THR A 263 -18.36 -6.91 -7.75
N GLN A 264 -19.34 -6.94 -6.84
CA GLN A 264 -20.14 -8.13 -6.55
C GLN A 264 -20.84 -8.70 -7.79
N ALA A 265 -21.18 -7.85 -8.77
CA ALA A 265 -22.08 -8.17 -9.88
C ALA A 265 -21.39 -8.67 -11.16
N ARG A 266 -20.04 -8.72 -11.22
CA ARG A 266 -19.38 -9.28 -12.41
C ARG A 266 -19.58 -10.79 -12.44
N ILE A 267 -20.20 -11.27 -13.51
CA ILE A 267 -20.30 -12.69 -13.79
C ILE A 267 -18.87 -13.22 -13.89
N LEU A 268 -18.51 -14.26 -13.11
CA LEU A 268 -17.19 -14.93 -13.14
C LEU A 268 -16.67 -15.18 -14.58
N ARG A 269 -17.59 -15.35 -15.54
CA ARG A 269 -17.31 -15.54 -16.96
C ARG A 269 -16.64 -14.32 -17.62
N GLU A 270 -16.94 -13.11 -17.19
CA GLU A 270 -16.47 -11.86 -17.81
C GLU A 270 -15.04 -11.49 -17.42
N MET A 271 -14.54 -12.00 -16.28
CA MET A 271 -13.19 -11.75 -15.80
C MET A 271 -12.17 -12.37 -16.76
N LYS A 272 -11.08 -11.64 -17.04
CA LYS A 272 -10.04 -12.03 -18.04
C LYS A 272 -8.63 -12.14 -17.47
N TYR A 273 -8.38 -11.54 -16.31
CA TYR A 273 -7.05 -11.45 -15.71
C TYR A 273 -6.96 -12.25 -14.41
N ILE A 274 -5.78 -12.82 -14.12
CA ILE A 274 -5.55 -13.55 -12.86
C ILE A 274 -5.68 -12.64 -11.63
N PRO A 275 -5.11 -11.41 -11.63
CA PRO A 275 -5.32 -10.47 -10.53
C PRO A 275 -6.79 -10.15 -10.24
N GLU A 276 -7.64 -10.09 -11.27
CA GLU A 276 -9.08 -9.84 -11.12
C GLU A 276 -9.76 -10.98 -10.37
N LEU A 277 -9.47 -12.23 -10.76
CA LEU A 277 -9.93 -13.42 -10.05
C LEU A 277 -9.39 -13.46 -8.62
N ALA A 278 -8.13 -13.08 -8.40
CA ALA A 278 -7.51 -13.09 -7.08
C ALA A 278 -8.19 -12.10 -6.11
N TYR A 279 -8.47 -10.88 -6.54
CA TYR A 279 -9.24 -9.91 -5.74
C TYR A 279 -10.67 -10.40 -5.48
N HIS A 280 -11.30 -11.05 -6.45
CA HIS A 280 -12.63 -11.65 -6.23
C HIS A 280 -12.58 -12.83 -5.24
N GLY A 281 -11.52 -13.64 -5.24
CA GLY A 281 -11.28 -14.66 -4.23
C GLY A 281 -11.14 -14.07 -2.82
N LEU A 282 -10.33 -13.01 -2.67
CA LEU A 282 -10.22 -12.26 -1.40
C LEU A 282 -11.56 -11.68 -0.96
N TYR A 283 -12.35 -11.16 -1.90
CA TYR A 283 -13.69 -10.66 -1.65
C TYR A 283 -14.61 -11.76 -1.08
N LEU A 284 -14.63 -12.94 -1.69
CA LEU A 284 -15.42 -14.07 -1.20
C LEU A 284 -15.00 -14.49 0.20
N LEU A 285 -13.70 -14.56 0.50
CA LEU A 285 -13.21 -14.88 1.85
C LEU A 285 -13.64 -13.84 2.91
N CYS A 286 -13.87 -12.60 2.50
CA CYS A 286 -14.39 -11.54 3.37
C CYS A 286 -15.92 -11.60 3.55
N SER A 287 -16.62 -12.48 2.83
CA SER A 287 -18.07 -12.66 2.96
C SER A 287 -18.46 -13.40 4.25
N PRO A 288 -19.70 -13.26 4.73
CA PRO A 288 -20.21 -13.98 5.90
C PRO A 288 -20.12 -15.51 5.81
N LEU A 289 -19.97 -16.07 4.60
CA LEU A 289 -19.83 -17.52 4.38
C LEU A 289 -18.55 -18.09 4.99
N HIS A 290 -17.45 -17.33 4.98
CA HIS A 290 -16.14 -17.80 5.43
C HIS A 290 -15.65 -17.12 6.71
N ARG A 291 -16.15 -15.93 7.05
CA ARG A 291 -15.66 -15.20 8.22
C ARG A 291 -16.55 -15.38 9.44
N GLU A 292 -15.90 -15.45 10.60
CA GLU A 292 -16.52 -15.17 11.89
C GLU A 292 -15.94 -13.87 12.45
N GLY A 293 -16.79 -12.87 12.66
CA GLY A 293 -16.37 -11.54 13.09
C GLY A 293 -15.47 -10.84 12.06
N ASP A 294 -14.39 -10.23 12.53
CA ASP A 294 -13.50 -9.38 11.73
C ASP A 294 -12.08 -9.95 11.52
N LYS A 295 -11.81 -11.19 12.00
CA LYS A 295 -10.47 -11.81 11.92
C LYS A 295 -9.95 -11.90 10.49
N VAL A 296 -10.77 -12.40 9.57
CA VAL A 296 -10.41 -12.52 8.14
C VAL A 296 -10.21 -11.14 7.51
N LEU A 297 -11.07 -10.17 7.82
CA LEU A 297 -10.93 -8.79 7.34
C LEU A 297 -9.61 -8.16 7.80
N ARG A 298 -9.26 -8.32 9.09
CA ARG A 298 -7.98 -7.85 9.64
C ARG A 298 -6.80 -8.48 8.94
N TYR A 299 -6.86 -9.80 8.69
CA TYR A 299 -5.77 -10.50 8.01
C TYR A 299 -5.60 -10.03 6.56
N VAL A 300 -6.70 -9.90 5.81
CA VAL A 300 -6.68 -9.39 4.43
C VAL A 300 -6.15 -7.95 4.41
N LEU A 301 -6.63 -7.06 5.29
CA LEU A 301 -6.16 -5.67 5.35
C LEU A 301 -4.70 -5.55 5.80
N HIS A 302 -4.23 -6.47 6.65
CA HIS A 302 -2.82 -6.55 7.00
C HIS A 302 -1.95 -6.90 5.78
N GLN A 303 -2.41 -7.76 4.88
CA GLN A 303 -1.72 -8.01 3.62
C GLN A 303 -1.79 -6.80 2.67
N MET A 304 -2.97 -6.17 2.56
CA MET A 304 -3.16 -4.97 1.75
C MET A 304 -2.29 -3.80 2.22
N LEU A 305 -2.04 -3.68 3.53
CA LEU A 305 -1.15 -2.66 4.10
C LEU A 305 0.23 -2.67 3.44
N TYR A 306 0.82 -3.84 3.23
CA TYR A 306 2.16 -3.95 2.64
C TYR A 306 2.17 -3.55 1.16
N ILE A 307 1.13 -3.91 0.41
CA ILE A 307 0.93 -3.46 -0.98
C ILE A 307 0.74 -1.93 -1.02
N ILE A 308 -0.08 -1.39 -0.10
CA ILE A 308 -0.36 0.05 0.00
C ILE A 308 0.91 0.84 0.30
N LEU A 309 1.75 0.34 1.20
CA LEU A 309 3.02 0.95 1.60
C LEU A 309 4.17 0.65 0.63
N MET A 310 3.94 -0.16 -0.41
CA MET A 310 4.93 -0.55 -1.42
C MET A 310 6.16 -1.21 -0.78
N VAL A 311 5.92 -2.17 0.11
CA VAL A 311 6.96 -2.97 0.78
C VAL A 311 6.72 -4.46 0.53
N GLU A 312 7.77 -5.27 0.68
CA GLU A 312 7.69 -6.71 0.45
C GLU A 312 6.64 -7.39 1.34
N VAL A 313 5.80 -8.22 0.72
CA VAL A 313 4.81 -9.05 1.40
C VAL A 313 5.50 -10.36 1.80
N GLY A 314 5.62 -10.67 3.11
CA GLY A 314 6.31 -11.87 3.55
C GLY A 314 6.25 -12.15 5.05
N LYS A 315 6.67 -13.35 5.45
CA LYS A 315 6.78 -13.78 6.85
C LYS A 315 8.12 -13.29 7.40
N GLY A 316 8.11 -12.16 8.12
CA GLY A 316 9.30 -11.58 8.75
C GLY A 316 9.02 -10.23 9.40
N SER A 317 9.88 -9.78 10.30
CA SER A 317 9.78 -8.46 10.95
C SER A 317 10.32 -7.32 10.08
N HIS A 318 11.12 -7.65 9.05
CA HIS A 318 11.75 -6.69 8.16
C HIS A 318 11.14 -6.77 6.77
N HIS A 319 10.37 -5.74 6.41
CA HIS A 319 9.83 -5.57 5.06
C HIS A 319 10.65 -4.52 4.32
N ALA A 320 11.35 -4.94 3.26
CA ALA A 320 12.13 -4.01 2.45
C ALA A 320 11.21 -3.15 1.56
N PRO A 321 11.50 -1.85 1.38
CA PRO A 321 10.79 -1.02 0.40
C PRO A 321 11.02 -1.53 -1.02
N LEU A 322 9.93 -1.69 -1.77
CA LEU A 322 9.97 -2.04 -3.19
C LEU A 322 10.32 -0.80 -4.02
N ALA A 323 11.09 -0.97 -5.09
CA ALA A 323 11.36 0.12 -6.02
C ALA A 323 10.05 0.70 -6.59
N ILE A 324 9.95 2.02 -6.62
CA ILE A 324 8.79 2.74 -7.16
C ILE A 324 8.80 2.54 -8.68
N THR A 325 8.08 1.53 -9.13
CA THR A 325 7.90 1.17 -10.54
C THR A 325 6.42 1.28 -10.93
N PRO A 326 6.09 1.46 -12.21
CA PRO A 326 4.69 1.54 -12.64
C PRO A 326 3.83 0.34 -12.20
N PRO A 327 4.31 -0.93 -12.24
CA PRO A 327 3.57 -2.07 -11.70
C PRO A 327 3.26 -1.95 -10.21
N VAL A 328 4.23 -1.58 -9.37
CA VAL A 328 4.03 -1.45 -7.92
C VAL A 328 3.03 -0.33 -7.60
N VAL A 329 3.11 0.79 -8.31
CA VAL A 329 2.15 1.90 -8.16
C VAL A 329 0.73 1.48 -8.60
N SER A 330 0.63 0.66 -9.65
CA SER A 330 -0.65 0.08 -10.11
C SER A 330 -1.24 -0.90 -9.09
N SER A 331 -0.44 -1.82 -8.55
CA SER A 331 -0.86 -2.75 -7.49
C SER A 331 -1.36 -2.00 -6.24
N ARG A 332 -0.65 -0.93 -5.85
CA ARG A 332 -1.10 -0.03 -4.78
C ARG A 332 -2.48 0.54 -5.07
N LYS A 333 -2.73 1.03 -6.29
CA LYS A 333 -4.03 1.60 -6.69
C LYS A 333 -5.14 0.56 -6.61
N LEU A 334 -4.91 -0.65 -7.12
CA LEU A 334 -5.88 -1.75 -7.07
C LEU A 334 -6.18 -2.16 -5.62
N ALA A 335 -5.18 -2.22 -4.74
CA ALA A 335 -5.39 -2.53 -3.33
C ALA A 335 -6.27 -1.48 -2.62
N ILE A 336 -6.08 -0.19 -2.92
CA ILE A 336 -6.93 0.89 -2.39
C ILE A 336 -8.38 0.76 -2.90
N GLN A 337 -8.55 0.47 -4.20
CA GLN A 337 -9.88 0.25 -4.79
C GLN A 337 -10.59 -0.96 -4.16
N PHE A 338 -9.86 -2.05 -3.92
CA PHE A 338 -10.38 -3.24 -3.25
C PHE A 338 -10.81 -2.96 -1.80
N VAL A 339 -9.96 -2.29 -1.00
CA VAL A 339 -10.34 -1.91 0.37
C VAL A 339 -11.52 -0.95 0.37
N SER A 340 -11.58 -0.02 -0.60
CA SER A 340 -12.71 0.90 -0.78
C SER A 340 -14.02 0.15 -1.03
N LEU A 341 -14.01 -0.86 -1.90
CA LEU A 341 -15.17 -1.73 -2.14
C LEU A 341 -15.65 -2.39 -0.84
N LEU A 342 -14.74 -3.01 -0.09
CA LEU A 342 -15.11 -3.68 1.17
C LEU A 342 -15.76 -2.71 2.16
N VAL A 343 -15.30 -1.46 2.21
CA VAL A 343 -15.88 -0.43 3.09
C VAL A 343 -17.27 -0.02 2.62
N ASP A 344 -17.47 0.15 1.31
CA ASP A 344 -18.77 0.52 0.73
C ASP A 344 -19.82 -0.58 0.97
N GLU A 345 -19.41 -1.85 0.91
CA GLU A 345 -20.31 -3.00 1.09
C GLU A 345 -20.56 -3.38 2.55
N LEU A 346 -19.50 -3.45 3.38
CA LEU A 346 -19.59 -3.96 4.76
C LEU A 346 -19.83 -2.86 5.81
N ARG A 347 -19.69 -1.58 5.40
CA ARG A 347 -20.03 -0.37 6.17
C ARG A 347 -19.58 -0.41 7.64
N GLU A 348 -20.52 -0.38 8.58
CA GLU A 348 -20.26 -0.25 10.02
C GLU A 348 -19.36 -1.37 10.56
N SER A 349 -19.47 -2.57 10.00
CA SER A 349 -18.62 -3.70 10.38
C SER A 349 -17.16 -3.55 9.93
N MET A 350 -16.91 -2.68 8.93
CA MET A 350 -15.60 -2.44 8.35
C MET A 350 -14.88 -1.23 8.95
N TYR A 351 -15.60 -0.23 9.48
CA TYR A 351 -14.99 1.01 9.98
C TYR A 351 -13.92 0.81 11.07
N PRO A 352 -14.09 -0.09 12.08
CA PRO A 352 -13.03 -0.34 13.07
C PRO A 352 -11.78 -0.97 12.46
N VAL A 353 -11.96 -1.86 11.48
CA VAL A 353 -10.86 -2.54 10.78
C VAL A 353 -10.12 -1.55 9.88
N LEU A 354 -10.86 -0.73 9.13
CA LEU A 354 -10.30 0.35 8.32
C LEU A 354 -9.52 1.35 9.18
N ARG A 355 -10.07 1.77 10.33
CA ARG A 355 -9.37 2.63 11.28
C ARG A 355 -8.00 2.05 11.66
N THR A 356 -7.96 0.75 11.96
CA THR A 356 -6.72 0.04 12.32
C THR A 356 -5.72 0.06 11.15
N LEU A 357 -6.17 -0.18 9.91
CA LEU A 357 -5.34 -0.06 8.71
C LEU A 357 -4.76 1.35 8.56
N LEU A 358 -5.58 2.40 8.66
CA LEU A 358 -5.15 3.79 8.54
C LEU A 358 -4.11 4.17 9.60
N GLN A 359 -4.30 3.70 10.85
CA GLN A 359 -3.33 3.87 11.92
C GLN A 359 -2.00 3.17 11.59
N HIS A 360 -2.05 1.95 11.04
CA HIS A 360 -0.85 1.23 10.61
C HIS A 360 -0.13 1.90 9.44
N ILE A 361 -0.85 2.48 8.48
CA ILE A 361 -0.23 3.30 7.42
C ILE A 361 0.59 4.43 8.06
N CYS A 362 0.03 5.16 9.04
CA CYS A 362 0.74 6.25 9.73
C CYS A 362 2.04 5.83 10.42
N VAL A 363 2.07 4.64 11.04
CA VAL A 363 3.19 4.24 11.91
C VAL A 363 4.20 3.31 11.23
N LYS A 364 3.82 2.65 10.12
CA LYS A 364 4.68 1.73 9.34
C LYS A 364 5.18 2.32 8.02
N VAL A 365 4.76 3.53 7.64
CA VAL A 365 5.24 4.19 6.42
C VAL A 365 6.78 4.27 6.36
N VAL A 366 7.33 4.03 5.18
CA VAL A 366 8.77 4.14 4.90
C VAL A 366 9.20 5.61 5.03
N ASP A 367 10.27 5.87 5.77
CA ASP A 367 10.76 7.23 6.02
C ASP A 367 11.58 7.80 4.85
N LYS A 368 10.95 7.87 3.68
CA LYS A 368 11.47 8.46 2.44
C LYS A 368 10.37 9.31 1.81
N SER A 369 10.72 10.50 1.30
CA SER A 369 9.73 11.49 0.84
C SER A 369 8.74 10.94 -0.19
N GLU A 370 9.22 10.24 -1.21
CA GLU A 370 8.37 9.70 -2.28
C GLU A 370 7.37 8.67 -1.76
N TYR A 371 7.81 7.76 -0.88
CA TYR A 371 6.95 6.75 -0.26
C TYR A 371 5.93 7.39 0.69
N ARG A 372 6.35 8.41 1.46
CA ARG A 372 5.43 9.17 2.32
C ARG A 372 4.34 9.88 1.51
N THR A 373 4.67 10.46 0.36
CA THR A 373 3.67 11.07 -0.53
C THR A 373 2.63 10.04 -0.98
N TYR A 374 3.07 8.88 -1.47
CA TYR A 374 2.14 7.83 -1.89
C TYR A 374 1.30 7.28 -0.73
N ALA A 375 1.90 7.08 0.45
CA ALA A 375 1.19 6.60 1.63
C ALA A 375 0.17 7.64 2.14
N ALA A 376 0.49 8.93 2.11
CA ALA A 376 -0.44 10.01 2.47
C ALA A 376 -1.64 10.05 1.52
N GLN A 377 -1.41 9.95 0.20
CA GLN A 377 -2.49 9.84 -0.79
C GLN A 377 -3.38 8.62 -0.54
N SER A 378 -2.79 7.45 -0.29
CA SER A 378 -3.53 6.22 0.00
C SER A 378 -4.36 6.34 1.28
N LEU A 379 -3.77 6.91 2.33
CA LEU A 379 -4.44 7.16 3.60
C LEU A 379 -5.64 8.08 3.41
N VAL A 380 -5.46 9.20 2.71
CA VAL A 380 -6.52 10.19 2.49
C VAL A 380 -7.67 9.62 1.65
N GLN A 381 -7.37 8.88 0.58
CA GLN A 381 -8.39 8.21 -0.23
C GLN A 381 -9.25 7.23 0.59
N LEU A 382 -8.62 6.43 1.44
CA LEU A 382 -9.32 5.48 2.30
C LEU A 382 -10.04 6.16 3.47
N LEU A 383 -9.46 7.20 4.05
CA LEU A 383 -10.05 8.02 5.10
C LEU A 383 -11.33 8.73 4.61
N ASN A 384 -11.44 9.03 3.31
CA ASN A 384 -12.66 9.53 2.66
C ASN A 384 -13.82 8.54 2.59
N LYS A 385 -13.58 7.27 2.85
CA LYS A 385 -14.64 6.26 2.97
C LYS A 385 -15.30 6.21 4.34
N LEU A 386 -14.72 6.86 5.35
CA LEU A 386 -15.30 6.91 6.70
C LEU A 386 -16.38 7.99 6.81
N PRO A 387 -17.48 7.72 7.54
CA PRO A 387 -18.45 8.75 7.92
C PRO A 387 -17.80 9.82 8.79
N CYS A 388 -18.49 10.96 8.95
CA CYS A 388 -17.89 12.13 9.60
C CYS A 388 -17.48 11.88 11.06
N ALA A 389 -18.19 11.03 11.81
CA ALA A 389 -17.88 10.75 13.21
C ALA A 389 -16.57 9.95 13.34
N GLU A 390 -16.40 8.92 12.52
CA GLU A 390 -15.25 8.02 12.46
C GLU A 390 -14.04 8.76 11.91
N TYR A 391 -14.25 9.60 10.89
CA TYR A 391 -13.24 10.53 10.37
C TYR A 391 -12.76 11.48 11.46
N ALA A 392 -13.66 12.19 12.14
CA ALA A 392 -13.30 13.16 13.19
C ALA A 392 -12.55 12.47 14.35
N SER A 393 -13.00 11.29 14.75
CA SER A 393 -12.32 10.45 15.73
C SER A 393 -10.92 10.02 15.28
N PHE A 394 -10.73 9.73 13.99
CA PHE A 394 -9.41 9.42 13.42
C PHE A 394 -8.51 10.67 13.40
N MET A 395 -9.05 11.82 13.01
CA MET A 395 -8.33 13.08 12.99
C MET A 395 -7.88 13.53 14.40
N ALA A 396 -8.71 13.30 15.42
CA ALA A 396 -8.32 13.52 16.82
C ALA A 396 -7.11 12.65 17.21
N TRP A 397 -7.10 11.37 16.79
CA TRP A 397 -5.96 10.47 17.01
C TRP A 397 -4.71 10.90 16.22
N LEU A 398 -4.87 11.27 14.94
CA LEU A 398 -3.79 11.77 14.09
C LEU A 398 -3.17 13.05 14.66
N TYR A 399 -3.99 13.94 15.23
CA TYR A 399 -3.52 15.14 15.91
C TYR A 399 -2.60 14.81 17.08
N GLY A 400 -2.82 13.69 17.78
CA GLY A 400 -1.89 13.17 18.79
C GLY A 400 -0.50 12.84 18.21
N LEU A 401 -0.44 12.29 16.99
CA LEU A 401 0.84 11.97 16.32
C LEU A 401 1.67 13.22 16.00
N THR A 402 1.05 14.38 15.83
CA THR A 402 1.77 15.65 15.58
C THR A 402 2.70 16.04 16.74
N ARG A 403 2.47 15.49 17.95
CA ARG A 403 3.27 15.73 19.17
C ARG A 403 4.06 14.50 19.61
N ASN A 404 4.13 13.48 18.77
CA ASN A 404 4.81 12.23 19.11
C ASN A 404 6.33 12.44 19.28
N ALA A 405 6.95 11.64 20.14
CA ALA A 405 8.41 11.67 20.34
C ALA A 405 9.18 11.36 19.05
N LYS A 406 8.66 10.46 18.20
CA LYS A 406 9.28 10.09 16.92
C LYS A 406 9.13 11.23 15.90
N VAL A 407 10.25 11.66 15.34
CA VAL A 407 10.32 12.72 14.30
C VAL A 407 9.58 12.29 13.04
N SER A 408 9.78 11.06 12.57
CA SER A 408 9.17 10.55 11.33
C SER A 408 7.63 10.58 11.37
N TYR A 409 7.03 10.29 12.52
CA TYR A 409 5.56 10.35 12.69
C TYR A 409 5.06 11.78 12.51
N ARG A 410 5.73 12.75 13.14
CA ARG A 410 5.39 14.17 13.02
C ARG A 410 5.56 14.68 11.58
N VAL A 411 6.63 14.28 10.90
CA VAL A 411 6.83 14.59 9.48
C VAL A 411 5.69 14.01 8.63
N PHE A 412 5.33 12.74 8.84
CA PHE A 412 4.26 12.12 8.06
C PHE A 412 2.89 12.76 8.32
N THR A 413 2.60 13.24 9.54
CA THR A 413 1.34 14.00 9.78
C THR A 413 1.25 15.28 8.94
N LEU A 414 2.38 15.90 8.60
CA LEU A 414 2.42 17.07 7.71
C LEU A 414 2.20 16.68 6.25
N ASP A 415 2.68 15.50 5.82
CA ASP A 415 2.39 14.93 4.50
C ASP A 415 0.89 14.61 4.35
N VAL A 416 0.28 14.02 5.39
CA VAL A 416 -1.18 13.74 5.43
C VAL A 416 -1.99 15.03 5.43
N ALA A 417 -1.63 16.03 6.24
CA ALA A 417 -2.34 17.31 6.27
C ALA A 417 -2.29 18.02 4.91
N LEU A 418 -1.16 17.97 4.21
CA LEU A 418 -1.03 18.55 2.88
C LEU A 418 -1.94 17.84 1.87
N ALA A 419 -1.96 16.50 1.88
CA ALA A 419 -2.84 15.72 1.00
C ALA A 419 -4.34 15.93 1.31
N LEU A 420 -4.71 16.17 2.57
CA LEU A 420 -6.09 16.49 2.94
C LEU A 420 -6.53 17.87 2.43
N LEU A 421 -5.62 18.85 2.39
CA LEU A 421 -5.91 20.20 1.89
C LEU A 421 -6.12 20.26 0.37
N GLU A 422 -5.74 19.22 -0.36
CA GLU A 422 -6.03 19.09 -1.80
C GLU A 422 -7.49 18.68 -2.07
N LEU A 423 -8.24 18.30 -1.03
CA LEU A 423 -9.64 17.92 -1.12
C LEU A 423 -10.55 19.04 -0.62
N PRO A 424 -11.84 19.06 -1.03
CA PRO A 424 -12.79 19.99 -0.44
C PRO A 424 -13.03 19.70 1.05
N GLU A 425 -13.42 20.72 1.80
CA GLU A 425 -13.90 20.53 3.17
C GLU A 425 -15.10 19.59 3.20
N ARG A 426 -15.23 18.84 4.30
CA ARG A 426 -16.35 17.92 4.47
C ARG A 426 -17.59 18.66 4.96
N GLU A 427 -18.71 18.37 4.31
CA GLU A 427 -20.03 18.68 4.84
C GLU A 427 -20.36 17.75 6.02
N VAL A 428 -21.08 18.29 7.00
CA VAL A 428 -21.46 17.53 8.20
C VAL A 428 -22.54 16.52 7.83
N ASP A 429 -22.20 15.24 7.91
CA ASP A 429 -23.16 14.14 7.81
C ASP A 429 -23.47 13.60 9.22
N GLY A 430 -24.70 13.85 9.69
CA GLY A 430 -25.20 13.37 10.99
C GLY A 430 -24.83 14.21 12.24
N PRO A 431 -25.23 13.76 13.44
CA PRO A 431 -25.00 14.48 14.68
C PRO A 431 -23.53 14.39 15.13
N LEU A 432 -22.82 15.51 15.08
CA LEU A 432 -21.44 15.64 15.57
C LEU A 432 -21.36 16.63 16.74
N THR A 433 -20.53 16.31 17.73
CA THR A 433 -20.17 17.25 18.79
C THR A 433 -19.41 18.44 18.22
N LEU A 434 -19.52 19.61 18.87
CA LEU A 434 -18.81 20.83 18.45
C LEU A 434 -17.29 20.60 18.39
N GLU A 435 -16.75 19.85 19.35
CA GLU A 435 -15.35 19.42 19.40
C GLU A 435 -14.92 18.59 18.18
N HIS A 436 -15.82 17.80 17.60
CA HIS A 436 -15.51 17.00 16.41
C HIS A 436 -15.67 17.76 15.10
N LYS A 437 -16.57 18.76 15.04
CA LYS A 437 -16.79 19.57 13.82
C LYS A 437 -15.53 20.29 13.36
N LYS A 438 -14.67 20.74 14.29
CA LYS A 438 -13.41 21.42 13.94
C LYS A 438 -12.47 20.56 13.08
N PHE A 439 -12.50 19.23 13.24
CA PHE A 439 -11.63 18.32 12.47
C PHE A 439 -12.02 18.21 11.00
N LEU A 440 -13.21 18.69 10.60
CA LEU A 440 -13.67 18.69 9.22
C LEU A 440 -13.17 19.90 8.41
N LYS A 441 -12.55 20.88 9.08
CA LYS A 441 -12.23 22.20 8.53
C LYS A 441 -10.75 22.34 8.19
N HIS A 442 -10.46 22.99 7.07
CA HIS A 442 -9.10 23.31 6.65
C HIS A 442 -8.41 24.22 7.66
N LYS A 443 -9.16 25.12 8.33
CA LYS A 443 -8.65 25.95 9.45
C LYS A 443 -7.89 25.11 10.48
N PHE A 444 -8.43 23.97 10.88
CA PHE A 444 -7.78 23.08 11.84
C PHE A 444 -6.46 22.51 11.28
N LEU A 445 -6.46 22.00 10.04
CA LEU A 445 -5.26 21.44 9.41
C LEU A 445 -4.14 22.51 9.30
N VAL A 446 -4.50 23.71 8.87
CA VAL A 446 -3.53 24.80 8.68
C VAL A 446 -3.00 25.29 10.03
N GLN A 447 -3.87 25.64 10.98
CA GLN A 447 -3.44 26.28 12.22
C GLN A 447 -2.85 25.28 13.22
N GLU A 448 -3.55 24.18 13.49
CA GLU A 448 -3.21 23.24 14.56
C GLU A 448 -2.17 22.20 14.14
N ILE A 449 -2.03 21.92 12.84
CA ILE A 449 -1.04 20.96 12.34
C ILE A 449 0.12 21.67 11.65
N LEU A 450 -0.11 22.40 10.55
CA LEU A 450 1.00 22.99 9.78
C LEU A 450 1.71 24.11 10.55
N VAL A 451 0.99 25.19 10.88
CA VAL A 451 1.55 26.38 11.53
C VAL A 451 2.11 26.03 12.91
N ALA A 452 1.38 25.25 13.71
CA ALA A 452 1.84 24.83 15.03
C ALA A 452 3.14 24.01 15.01
N ARG A 453 3.51 23.38 13.88
CA ARG A 453 4.76 22.63 13.73
C ARG A 453 5.93 23.44 13.15
N CYS A 454 5.71 24.70 12.76
CA CYS A 454 6.80 25.63 12.45
C CYS A 454 7.69 25.94 13.67
N LYS A 455 7.17 25.73 14.88
CA LYS A 455 7.88 25.89 16.17
C LYS A 455 8.43 24.56 16.74
N ASP A 456 8.43 23.48 15.97
CA ASP A 456 8.86 22.16 16.45
C ASP A 456 10.35 22.15 16.87
N LYS A 457 10.70 21.32 17.86
CA LYS A 457 12.09 21.13 18.31
C LYS A 457 13.02 20.54 17.23
N ALA A 458 12.48 19.72 16.33
CA ALA A 458 13.23 19.04 15.29
C ALA A 458 13.28 19.91 14.03
N PRO A 459 14.47 20.27 13.52
CA PRO A 459 14.59 21.12 12.35
C PRO A 459 13.95 20.55 11.08
N THR A 460 13.97 19.22 10.93
CA THR A 460 13.32 18.51 9.82
C THR A 460 11.81 18.73 9.81
N VAL A 461 11.16 18.71 10.99
CA VAL A 461 9.72 18.98 11.14
C VAL A 461 9.41 20.43 10.83
N ARG A 462 10.18 21.38 11.40
CA ARG A 462 9.99 22.82 11.12
C ARG A 462 10.12 23.13 9.63
N SER A 463 11.17 22.60 9.00
CA SER A 463 11.43 22.81 7.57
C SER A 463 10.31 22.23 6.72
N LYS A 464 9.84 21.02 7.03
CA LYS A 464 8.69 20.41 6.35
C LYS A 464 7.41 21.23 6.53
N ALA A 465 7.09 21.64 7.76
CA ALA A 465 5.90 22.43 8.09
C ALA A 465 5.87 23.74 7.30
N LEU A 466 6.98 24.48 7.29
CA LEU A 466 7.13 25.72 6.52
C LEU A 466 6.99 25.46 5.02
N SER A 467 7.64 24.42 4.48
CA SER A 467 7.53 24.10 3.05
C SER A 467 6.13 23.68 2.63
N SER A 468 5.42 22.90 3.46
CA SER A 468 4.03 22.52 3.21
C SER A 468 3.12 23.74 3.29
N PHE A 469 3.32 24.62 4.27
CA PHE A 469 2.54 25.84 4.39
C PHE A 469 2.77 26.81 3.23
N ALA A 470 4.02 26.96 2.77
CA ALA A 470 4.34 27.73 1.57
C ALA A 470 3.59 27.21 0.34
N HIS A 471 3.55 25.89 0.15
CA HIS A 471 2.80 25.25 -0.92
C HIS A 471 1.29 25.55 -0.83
N CYS A 472 0.70 25.48 0.38
CA CYS A 472 -0.71 25.82 0.59
C CYS A 472 -1.03 27.28 0.21
N LEU A 473 -0.14 28.22 0.53
CA LEU A 473 -0.31 29.62 0.16
C LEU A 473 -0.30 29.80 -1.37
N GLU A 474 0.63 29.14 -2.06
CA GLU A 474 0.71 29.16 -3.54
C GLU A 474 -0.54 28.56 -4.21
N SER A 475 -1.04 27.43 -3.71
CA SER A 475 -2.25 26.79 -4.26
C SER A 475 -3.53 27.58 -3.97
N SER A 476 -3.60 28.32 -2.86
CA SER A 476 -4.77 29.12 -2.50
C SER A 476 -4.95 30.38 -3.37
N ALA A 477 -3.92 30.80 -4.09
CA ALA A 477 -3.96 31.96 -4.99
C ALA A 477 -4.84 31.72 -6.23
N THR A 478 -5.17 30.46 -6.57
CA THR A 478 -6.00 30.09 -7.73
C THR A 478 -7.44 29.69 -7.36
N ALA A 479 -7.69 29.29 -6.10
CA ALA A 479 -9.01 29.05 -5.51
C ALA A 479 -8.92 29.25 -3.98
N PRO A 480 -9.29 30.43 -3.45
CA PRO A 480 -9.06 30.73 -2.04
C PRO A 480 -10.03 29.94 -1.14
N SER A 481 -9.48 29.18 -0.19
CA SER A 481 -10.26 28.71 0.96
C SER A 481 -10.34 29.83 2.00
N ASP A 482 -11.53 30.09 2.54
CA ASP A 482 -11.77 31.13 3.56
C ASP A 482 -10.77 31.08 4.72
N SER A 483 -10.30 29.88 5.11
CA SER A 483 -9.34 29.68 6.21
C SER A 483 -7.92 30.18 5.93
N ILE A 484 -7.45 30.08 4.68
CA ILE A 484 -6.12 30.60 4.27
C ILE A 484 -6.24 32.10 4.01
N GLN A 485 -7.37 32.53 3.47
CA GLN A 485 -7.68 33.93 3.23
C GLN A 485 -7.85 34.73 4.54
N GLU A 486 -8.49 34.18 5.57
CA GLU A 486 -8.56 34.77 6.92
C GLU A 486 -7.15 34.98 7.52
N LEU A 487 -6.26 34.02 7.32
CA LEU A 487 -4.86 34.10 7.78
C LEU A 487 -4.02 35.11 6.98
N LEU A 488 -4.43 35.44 5.74
CA LEU A 488 -3.79 36.41 4.86
C LEU A 488 -4.35 37.84 5.05
N GLN A 489 -5.67 37.97 5.23
CA GLN A 489 -6.40 39.24 5.24
C GLN A 489 -6.20 40.08 6.51
N ASN A 490 -5.73 39.48 7.60
CA ASN A 490 -5.55 40.17 8.88
C ASN A 490 -4.10 40.57 9.20
N THR A 491 -3.21 40.61 8.19
CA THR A 491 -1.85 41.13 8.37
C THR A 491 -1.93 42.64 8.67
N PRO A 492 -1.60 43.12 9.89
CA PRO A 492 -1.80 44.52 10.21
C PRO A 492 -0.87 45.40 9.39
N ALA A 493 -1.44 46.40 8.69
CA ALA A 493 -0.69 47.59 8.30
C ALA A 493 -0.14 48.20 9.60
N ALA A 494 1.18 48.36 9.68
CA ALA A 494 1.85 48.87 10.87
C ALA A 494 1.17 50.16 11.38
N PRO A 495 0.94 50.33 12.70
CA PRO A 495 0.46 51.60 13.23
C PRO A 495 1.53 52.66 12.92
N GLY A 496 1.15 53.70 12.19
CA GLY A 496 2.02 54.81 11.84
C GLY A 496 2.67 55.39 13.10
N VAL A 497 4.00 55.31 13.15
CA VAL A 497 4.80 56.05 14.12
C VAL A 497 4.56 57.53 13.85
N GLN A 498 3.76 58.18 14.68
CA GLN A 498 3.76 59.64 14.74
C GLN A 498 5.16 60.06 15.20
N SER A 499 5.83 60.71 14.27
CA SER A 499 7.12 61.34 14.45
C SER A 499 7.05 62.43 15.53
N HIS A 500 7.71 62.19 16.66
CA HIS A 500 8.33 63.27 17.40
C HIS A 500 9.85 63.13 17.27
N GLN A 501 10.38 64.04 16.45
CA GLN A 501 11.78 64.30 16.28
C GLN A 501 12.39 64.72 17.62
N GLN A 502 13.44 64.03 18.05
CA GLN A 502 14.61 64.65 18.65
C GLN A 502 15.80 63.70 18.45
N SER A 503 16.87 64.26 17.91
CA SER A 503 18.06 63.61 17.39
C SER A 503 19.17 63.54 18.47
N PRO A 504 20.41 63.08 18.18
CA PRO A 504 20.96 61.86 18.73
C PRO A 504 22.06 62.11 19.76
N SER A 505 22.29 61.15 20.68
CA SER A 505 23.60 61.04 21.32
C SER A 505 24.01 59.59 21.54
N THR A 506 25.20 59.35 21.05
CA THR A 506 26.05 58.15 21.06
C THR A 506 26.26 57.62 22.47
N ASN A 507 26.16 56.30 22.67
CA ASN A 507 27.23 55.47 23.26
C ASN A 507 26.87 53.98 23.33
N SER A 508 27.91 53.19 23.07
CA SER A 508 28.08 51.74 23.21
C SER A 508 27.55 51.14 24.53
N SER A 509 26.96 49.94 24.48
CA SER A 509 27.53 48.71 25.09
C SER A 509 26.51 47.60 25.39
N ALA A 510 26.95 46.36 25.12
CA ALA A 510 26.79 45.11 25.87
C ALA A 510 25.42 44.65 26.47
N PHE A 511 25.05 43.41 26.10
CA PHE A 511 24.54 42.31 26.95
C PHE A 511 23.90 42.63 28.31
N SER A 512 22.66 42.16 28.54
CA SER A 512 22.36 41.00 29.42
C SER A 512 20.86 40.86 29.79
N TYR A 513 20.50 39.63 30.15
CA TYR A 513 19.18 39.05 30.44
C TYR A 513 18.45 39.65 31.65
N GLN A 514 17.10 39.62 31.68
CA GLN A 514 16.41 39.05 32.86
C GLN A 514 14.92 38.70 32.66
N ARG A 515 14.61 37.52 33.21
CA ARG A 515 13.32 36.86 33.42
C ARG A 515 12.64 37.49 34.64
N GLN A 516 11.35 37.82 34.55
CA GLN A 516 10.50 37.98 35.74
C GLN A 516 9.21 37.17 35.59
N ILE A 517 9.07 36.24 36.52
CA ILE A 517 7.89 35.46 36.85
C ILE A 517 7.15 36.25 37.93
N HIS A 518 5.83 36.40 37.83
CA HIS A 518 4.99 36.57 39.02
C HIS A 518 3.62 35.91 38.82
N ASN A 519 3.24 35.12 39.82
CA ASN A 519 1.97 34.39 39.98
C ASN A 519 1.08 35.09 41.04
N PRO A 520 -0.19 34.65 41.26
CA PRO A 520 -1.38 35.51 41.39
C PRO A 520 -1.93 35.68 42.83
N SER A 521 -2.90 36.60 43.01
CA SER A 521 -3.85 36.57 44.13
C SER A 521 -5.18 37.26 43.76
N ALA A 522 -6.26 36.77 44.37
CA ALA A 522 -7.68 36.87 44.00
C ALA A 522 -8.44 38.09 44.55
N GLY A 523 -9.64 38.36 43.98
CA GLY A 523 -10.74 39.07 44.68
C GLY A 523 -11.79 39.80 43.82
N SER A 524 -12.88 39.09 43.49
CA SER A 524 -14.30 39.53 43.34
C SER A 524 -14.83 40.38 42.17
N GLU A 525 -15.65 39.71 41.34
CA GLU A 525 -16.97 40.04 40.74
C GLU A 525 -17.39 41.50 40.42
N VAL A 526 -17.81 41.76 39.17
CA VAL A 526 -19.23 41.97 38.75
C VAL A 526 -19.34 41.89 37.20
N ILE A 527 -20.47 41.35 36.76
CA ILE A 527 -21.03 41.05 35.43
C ILE A 527 -21.03 42.24 34.45
N HIS A 528 -20.69 42.02 33.17
CA HIS A 528 -21.58 42.27 32.00
C HIS A 528 -20.95 41.82 30.67
N THR A 529 -21.82 41.24 29.85
CA THR A 529 -21.73 40.75 28.46
C THR A 529 -21.17 41.77 27.47
N ASP A 530 -20.25 41.35 26.59
CA ASP A 530 -20.49 41.19 25.14
C ASP A 530 -19.20 40.99 24.33
N SER A 531 -19.31 40.17 23.28
CA SER A 531 -18.54 40.29 22.02
C SER A 531 -17.01 40.33 22.10
N SER A 532 -16.33 39.17 22.06
CA SER A 532 -14.90 39.12 21.68
C SER A 532 -14.51 37.82 20.98
N GLY A 533 -15.00 37.65 19.75
CA GLY A 533 -14.49 36.64 18.82
C GLY A 533 -13.27 37.10 18.01
N GLU A 534 -13.14 38.41 17.75
CA GLU A 534 -12.16 38.94 16.79
C GLU A 534 -10.78 39.28 17.40
N ALA A 535 -10.70 39.61 18.69
CA ALA A 535 -9.45 39.98 19.35
C ALA A 535 -8.48 38.80 19.55
N ALA A 536 -9.00 37.56 19.66
CA ALA A 536 -8.18 36.37 19.86
C ALA A 536 -7.46 35.92 18.57
N GLY A 537 -8.05 36.16 17.39
CA GLY A 537 -7.46 35.85 16.08
C GLY A 537 -6.23 36.71 15.77
N SER A 538 -6.35 38.03 15.97
CA SER A 538 -5.29 39.01 15.70
C SER A 538 -4.01 38.77 16.53
N MET A 539 -4.14 38.29 17.78
CA MET A 539 -3.01 37.99 18.65
C MET A 539 -2.22 36.74 18.20
N ALA A 540 -2.91 35.72 17.69
CA ALA A 540 -2.28 34.50 17.18
C ALA A 540 -1.54 34.75 15.85
N GLU A 541 -2.08 35.63 15.00
CA GLU A 541 -1.55 36.02 13.69
C GLU A 541 -0.27 36.87 13.81
N MET A 542 -0.27 37.87 14.70
CA MET A 542 0.95 38.62 15.06
C MET A 542 2.02 37.68 15.65
N GLY A 543 1.58 36.69 16.43
CA GLY A 543 2.44 35.62 16.95
C GLY A 543 3.05 34.71 15.87
N PHE A 544 2.39 34.53 14.72
CA PHE A 544 2.91 33.74 13.60
C PHE A 544 3.97 34.50 12.81
N LEU A 545 3.73 35.76 12.42
CA LEU A 545 4.71 36.56 11.69
C LEU A 545 5.99 36.76 12.51
N VAL A 546 5.88 37.04 13.81
CA VAL A 546 7.04 37.09 14.72
C VAL A 546 7.78 35.75 14.74
N SER A 547 7.05 34.64 14.82
CA SER A 547 7.66 33.30 14.75
C SER A 547 8.34 33.05 13.40
N LEU A 548 7.75 33.51 12.29
CA LEU A 548 8.30 33.34 10.94
C LEU A 548 9.60 34.13 10.78
N ARG A 549 9.65 35.38 11.25
CA ARG A 549 10.87 36.20 11.29
C ARG A 549 12.01 35.45 12.02
N ASN A 550 11.69 34.81 13.15
CA ASN A 550 12.65 33.97 13.88
C ASN A 550 13.11 32.72 13.09
N ARG A 551 12.28 32.19 12.17
CA ARG A 551 12.66 31.04 11.31
C ARG A 551 13.45 31.45 10.08
N VAL A 552 13.35 32.70 9.62
CA VAL A 552 14.23 33.21 8.57
C VAL A 552 15.69 33.24 9.03
N GLY A 553 15.93 33.41 10.34
CA GLY A 553 17.24 33.33 10.98
C GLY A 553 17.61 31.96 11.60
N ASP A 554 16.91 30.87 11.27
CA ASP A 554 17.10 29.56 11.90
C ASP A 554 18.52 28.97 11.75
N GLU A 555 18.95 28.16 12.71
CA GLU A 555 20.25 27.50 12.67
C GLU A 555 20.39 26.52 11.48
N LYS A 556 19.28 25.94 11.00
CA LYS A 556 19.32 25.01 9.87
C LYS A 556 18.97 25.69 8.55
N THR A 557 19.83 25.46 7.55
CA THR A 557 19.70 25.99 6.18
C THR A 557 18.36 25.68 5.54
N SER A 558 17.83 24.46 5.69
CA SER A 558 16.55 24.07 5.08
C SER A 558 15.37 24.83 5.69
N VAL A 559 15.41 25.11 7.00
CA VAL A 559 14.39 25.89 7.70
C VAL A 559 14.41 27.33 7.23
N ARG A 560 15.60 27.96 7.16
CA ARG A 560 15.74 29.34 6.63
C ARG A 560 15.19 29.45 5.21
N LYS A 561 15.56 28.51 4.33
CA LYS A 561 15.09 28.47 2.94
C LYS A 561 13.55 28.40 2.88
N SER A 562 12.94 27.47 3.62
CA SER A 562 11.48 27.32 3.64
C SER A 562 10.78 28.53 4.27
N ALA A 563 11.35 29.14 5.30
CA ALA A 563 10.81 30.35 5.93
C ALA A 563 10.81 31.55 4.96
N VAL A 564 11.88 31.71 4.17
CA VAL A 564 11.94 32.73 3.11
C VAL A 564 10.85 32.50 2.07
N GLN A 565 10.58 31.24 1.67
CA GLN A 565 9.48 30.93 0.75
C GLN A 565 8.11 31.30 1.34
N VAL A 566 7.85 30.94 2.61
CA VAL A 566 6.60 31.35 3.28
C VAL A 566 6.47 32.87 3.32
N LEU A 567 7.55 33.55 3.71
CA LEU A 567 7.56 35.02 3.80
C LEU A 567 7.18 35.63 2.46
N VAL A 568 7.87 35.26 1.36
CA VAL A 568 7.54 35.82 0.04
C VAL A 568 6.10 35.53 -0.36
N ASN A 569 5.59 34.33 -0.10
CA ASN A 569 4.22 33.97 -0.47
C ASN A 569 3.18 34.80 0.29
N LEU A 570 3.41 35.14 1.55
CA LEU A 570 2.55 36.08 2.28
C LEU A 570 2.63 37.49 1.69
N LEU A 571 3.85 37.97 1.36
CA LEU A 571 4.05 39.33 0.84
C LEU A 571 3.42 39.54 -0.54
N LYS A 572 3.25 38.48 -1.35
CA LYS A 572 2.53 38.54 -2.64
C LYS A 572 1.08 39.02 -2.48
N HIS A 573 0.51 38.88 -1.28
CA HIS A 573 -0.88 39.25 -0.99
C HIS A 573 -1.01 40.49 -0.08
N CYS A 574 0.10 41.14 0.27
CA CYS A 574 0.12 42.32 1.15
C CYS A 574 0.19 43.64 0.36
N SER A 575 -0.36 44.73 0.93
CA SER A 575 -0.22 46.07 0.36
C SER A 575 1.19 46.63 0.55
N VAL A 576 1.68 47.40 -0.43
CA VAL A 576 3.07 47.87 -0.49
C VAL A 576 3.51 48.69 0.73
N ALA A 577 2.57 49.38 1.38
CA ALA A 577 2.83 50.31 2.47
C ALA A 577 3.31 49.66 3.78
N GLY A 578 3.20 48.32 3.94
CA GLY A 578 3.60 47.59 5.16
C GLY A 578 4.87 46.73 5.04
N LEU A 579 5.55 46.71 3.89
CA LEU A 579 6.53 45.68 3.53
C LEU A 579 7.99 45.97 3.95
N GLN A 580 8.29 47.14 4.51
CA GLN A 580 9.68 47.60 4.64
C GLN A 580 10.55 46.69 5.54
N ALA A 581 10.00 46.21 6.66
CA ALA A 581 10.72 45.34 7.57
C ALA A 581 10.99 43.96 6.94
N GLU A 582 10.00 43.42 6.25
CA GLU A 582 10.04 42.11 5.59
C GLU A 582 10.97 42.12 4.37
N LEU A 583 10.98 43.20 3.58
CA LEU A 583 11.93 43.38 2.47
C LEU A 583 13.37 43.49 2.95
N SER A 584 13.61 44.18 4.08
CA SER A 584 14.94 44.22 4.71
C SER A 584 15.40 42.82 5.11
N ILE A 585 14.51 42.00 5.68
CA ILE A 585 14.80 40.62 6.04
C ILE A 585 15.19 39.80 4.79
N LEU A 586 14.48 39.95 3.67
CA LEU A 586 14.81 39.28 2.41
C LEU A 586 16.17 39.74 1.85
N GLN A 587 16.45 41.05 1.89
CA GLN A 587 17.74 41.61 1.48
C GLN A 587 18.90 41.01 2.29
N ASP A 588 18.74 40.88 3.60
CA ASP A 588 19.75 40.25 4.46
C ASP A 588 19.96 38.78 4.09
N ARG A 589 18.89 38.05 3.72
CA ARG A 589 18.99 36.66 3.28
C ARG A 589 19.66 36.50 1.92
N CYS A 590 19.75 37.52 1.08
CA CYS A 590 20.61 37.50 -0.11
C CYS A 590 22.11 37.39 0.25
N ARG A 591 22.48 37.68 1.51
CA ARG A 591 23.84 37.54 2.06
C ARG A 591 23.97 36.35 3.01
N ASP A 592 23.01 35.41 2.99
CA ASP A 592 23.05 34.22 3.85
C ASP A 592 24.31 33.37 3.58
N VAL A 593 24.81 32.72 4.64
CA VAL A 593 25.99 31.84 4.58
C VAL A 593 25.78 30.67 3.59
N ALA A 594 24.54 30.21 3.45
CA ALA A 594 24.19 29.13 2.54
C ALA A 594 23.75 29.65 1.16
N VAL A 595 24.42 29.17 0.10
CA VAL A 595 24.11 29.51 -1.30
C VAL A 595 22.64 29.23 -1.66
N SER A 596 22.07 28.14 -1.16
CA SER A 596 20.68 27.76 -1.45
C SER A 596 19.66 28.75 -0.87
N VAL A 597 19.96 29.38 0.26
CA VAL A 597 19.12 30.43 0.86
C VAL A 597 19.28 31.74 0.09
N ARG A 598 20.52 32.10 -0.30
CA ARG A 598 20.76 33.29 -1.14
C ARG A 598 19.99 33.21 -2.45
N LYS A 599 20.05 32.06 -3.14
CA LYS A 599 19.31 31.81 -4.37
C LYS A 599 17.81 31.98 -4.15
N GLN A 600 17.28 31.39 -3.09
CA GLN A 600 15.87 31.51 -2.74
C GLN A 600 15.45 32.96 -2.49
N ALA A 601 16.22 33.71 -1.70
CA ALA A 601 15.92 35.11 -1.39
C ALA A 601 15.97 36.02 -2.64
N LEU A 602 16.98 35.82 -3.50
CA LEU A 602 17.06 36.55 -4.78
C LEU A 602 15.86 36.25 -5.67
N GLN A 603 15.50 34.97 -5.81
CA GLN A 603 14.33 34.55 -6.58
C GLN A 603 13.03 35.16 -6.01
N SER A 604 12.88 35.14 -4.68
CA SER A 604 11.76 35.77 -3.97
C SER A 604 11.66 37.28 -4.23
N LEU A 605 12.79 38.01 -4.20
CA LEU A 605 12.80 39.45 -4.54
C LEU A 605 12.41 39.69 -6.01
N THR A 606 12.92 38.88 -6.93
CA THR A 606 12.54 38.95 -8.34
C THR A 606 11.05 38.73 -8.53
N GLU A 607 10.46 37.73 -7.87
CA GLU A 607 9.01 37.45 -7.93
C GLU A 607 8.18 38.64 -7.43
N LEU A 608 8.54 39.22 -6.28
CA LEU A 608 7.84 40.39 -5.74
C LEU A 608 7.95 41.61 -6.68
N LEU A 609 9.14 41.86 -7.24
CA LEU A 609 9.34 42.95 -8.19
C LEU A 609 8.45 42.82 -9.41
N LEU A 610 8.31 41.61 -9.97
CA LEU A 610 7.44 41.36 -11.12
C LEU A 610 5.97 41.63 -10.79
N ILE A 611 5.50 41.20 -9.63
CA ILE A 611 4.11 41.38 -9.18
C ILE A 611 3.80 42.86 -8.91
N PHE A 612 4.68 43.56 -8.18
CA PHE A 612 4.43 44.97 -7.87
C PHE A 612 4.59 45.87 -9.10
N PHE A 613 5.45 45.52 -10.06
CA PHE A 613 5.56 46.26 -11.31
C PHE A 613 4.30 46.12 -12.18
N SER A 614 3.74 44.91 -12.31
CA SER A 614 2.52 44.69 -13.10
C SER A 614 1.29 45.38 -12.47
N LEU A 615 1.13 45.31 -11.15
CA LEU A 615 0.05 45.99 -10.42
C LEU A 615 0.09 47.51 -10.61
N ASN A 616 1.27 48.12 -10.54
CA ASN A 616 1.43 49.56 -10.74
C ASN A 616 1.14 49.97 -12.20
N LEU A 617 1.49 49.12 -13.17
CA LEU A 617 1.20 49.37 -14.58
C LEU A 617 -0.31 49.30 -14.88
N GLU A 618 -1.03 48.31 -14.31
CA GLU A 618 -2.49 48.21 -14.44
C GLU A 618 -3.23 49.37 -13.77
N LEU A 619 -2.80 49.80 -12.58
CA LEU A 619 -3.34 50.98 -11.90
C LEU A 619 -3.11 52.25 -12.73
N PHE A 620 -1.93 52.40 -13.32
CA PHE A 620 -1.63 53.52 -14.21
C PHE A 620 -2.52 53.51 -15.45
N GLN A 621 -2.72 52.35 -16.09
CA GLN A 621 -3.62 52.20 -17.25
C GLN A 621 -5.10 52.46 -16.90
N LYS A 622 -5.59 51.95 -15.76
CA LYS A 622 -6.96 52.20 -15.29
C LYS A 622 -7.19 53.67 -14.94
N SER A 623 -6.21 54.32 -14.30
CA SER A 623 -6.29 55.75 -13.99
C SER A 623 -6.24 56.63 -15.25
N ALA A 624 -5.44 56.24 -16.26
CA ALA A 624 -5.43 56.91 -17.56
C ALA A 624 -6.75 56.73 -18.33
N ALA A 625 -7.40 55.56 -18.22
CA ALA A 625 -8.70 55.30 -18.84
C ALA A 625 -9.85 56.09 -18.16
N LEU A 626 -9.83 56.22 -16.83
CA LEU A 626 -10.79 57.04 -16.08
C LEU A 626 -10.62 58.55 -16.31
N LEU A 627 -9.42 59.00 -16.68
CA LEU A 627 -9.16 60.38 -17.10
C LEU A 627 -9.57 60.66 -18.55
N GLN A 628 -9.92 59.62 -19.33
CA GLN A 628 -10.37 59.71 -20.72
C GLN A 628 -11.88 59.51 -20.91
N SER A 629 -12.62 59.15 -19.85
CA SER A 629 -14.09 59.13 -19.78
C SER A 629 -14.61 60.37 -19.08
#